data_AF-A0A843HC65-F1
#
_entry.id   AF-A0A843HC65-F1
#
_cell.length_a   1.000
_cell.length_b   1.000
_cell.length_c   1.000
_cell.angle_alpha   90.00
_cell.angle_beta   90.00
_cell.angle_gamma   90.00
#
_symmetry.space_group_name_H-M   'P 1'
#
loop_
_entity.id
_entity.type
_entity.pdbx_description
1 polymer ?
#
loop_
_entity_poly.entity_id
_entity_poly.type
_entity_poly.pdbx_seq_one_letter_code
_entity_poly.pdbx_strand_id
1 'polypeptide(L)'
;MSVHVTLRKCVSEANRVHKEFLVGGDLALEGDFREPEQDVLHPSIRIASSENIAEFNYVEITEFGRKYFMHPTALNNGLWRLDCDVDVLTTYATGIDNSEALVKRTAENDMINYYINDGVFYTEQRERVTYTTFKKNGEAVKFGTPSYYMIVAGG
;
A
#
# COMPACT_ATOMS: atom_id res chain seq x y z
N MET A 1 8.95 27.29 0.60
CA MET A 1 7.51 27.17 0.93
C MET A 1 7.42 26.56 2.32
N SER A 2 6.58 27.12 3.21
CA SER A 2 6.32 26.47 4.50
C SER A 2 5.33 25.33 4.29
N VAL A 3 5.53 24.20 4.97
CA VAL A 3 4.70 23.00 4.92
C VAL A 3 4.33 22.54 6.32
N HIS A 4 3.11 22.06 6.51
CA HIS A 4 2.63 21.52 7.78
C HIS A 4 2.86 20.02 7.83
N VAL A 5 3.66 19.59 8.80
CA VAL A 5 4.07 18.20 8.95
C VAL A 5 3.58 17.62 10.27
N THR A 6 3.08 16.39 10.23
CA THR A 6 2.74 15.62 11.42
C THR A 6 3.65 14.40 11.51
N LEU A 7 4.50 14.37 12.53
CA LEU A 7 5.45 13.29 12.79
C LEU A 7 4.78 12.24 13.66
N ARG A 8 4.99 10.96 13.34
CA ARG A 8 4.47 9.81 14.09
C ARG A 8 5.53 8.72 14.26
N LYS A 9 5.31 7.85 15.23
CA LYS A 9 6.12 6.63 15.45
C LYS A 9 5.36 5.42 14.90
N CYS A 10 5.70 5.00 13.69
CA CYS A 10 5.13 3.84 13.01
C CYS A 10 5.79 2.54 13.50
N VAL A 11 4.97 1.52 13.80
CA VAL A 11 5.42 0.19 14.22
C VAL A 11 5.17 -0.91 13.19
N SER A 12 4.40 -0.61 12.15
CA SER A 12 4.13 -1.57 11.07
C SER A 12 5.30 -1.76 10.12
N GLU A 13 5.38 -2.93 9.48
CA GLU A 13 6.31 -3.16 8.38
C GLU A 13 6.06 -2.23 7.17
N ALA A 14 7.10 -2.07 6.34
CA ALA A 14 7.06 -1.18 5.18
C ALA A 14 5.96 -1.55 4.16
N ASN A 15 5.71 -2.84 3.93
CA ASN A 15 4.77 -3.32 2.91
C ASN A 15 3.31 -3.45 3.40
N ARG A 16 2.97 -2.85 4.53
CA ARG A 16 1.59 -2.83 5.04
C ARG A 16 0.84 -1.61 4.52
N VAL A 17 -0.37 -1.78 3.98
CA VAL A 17 -1.22 -0.67 3.49
C VAL A 17 -1.68 0.21 4.64
N HIS A 18 -2.23 -0.40 5.69
CA HIS A 18 -2.73 0.27 6.88
C HIS A 18 -1.66 0.29 7.97
N LYS A 19 -1.05 1.46 8.22
CA LYS A 19 -0.03 1.62 9.27
C LYS A 19 -0.64 1.74 10.65
N GLU A 20 0.07 1.18 11.62
CA GLU A 20 -0.16 1.30 13.04
C GLU A 20 0.91 2.20 13.65
N PHE A 21 0.48 3.08 14.55
CA PHE A 21 1.32 4.05 15.22
C PHE A 21 1.27 3.86 16.74
N LEU A 22 2.34 4.20 17.44
CA LEU A 22 2.34 4.25 18.89
C LEU A 22 1.39 5.35 19.39
N VAL A 23 0.60 5.02 20.41
CA VAL A 23 -0.37 5.96 21.00
C VAL A 23 0.37 7.06 21.78
N GLY A 24 -0.06 8.32 21.59
CA GLY A 24 0.35 9.45 22.43
C GLY A 24 1.70 10.07 22.07
N GLY A 25 2.10 10.03 20.80
CA GLY A 25 3.38 10.56 20.34
C GLY A 25 3.32 11.21 18.97
N ASP A 26 2.24 11.90 18.63
CA ASP A 26 2.14 12.70 17.41
C ASP A 26 2.69 14.10 17.66
N LEU A 27 3.56 14.58 16.77
CA LEU A 27 4.17 15.91 16.87
C LEU A 27 3.91 16.69 15.59
N ALA A 28 3.11 17.76 15.68
CA ALA A 28 2.82 18.66 14.57
C ALA A 28 3.80 19.84 14.56
N LEU A 29 4.43 20.09 13.41
CA LEU A 29 5.42 21.14 13.21
C LEU A 29 5.23 21.81 11.86
N GLU A 30 5.84 22.99 11.71
CA GLU A 30 6.04 23.62 10.41
C GLU A 30 7.45 23.34 9.91
N GLY A 31 7.57 23.13 8.61
CA GLY A 31 8.84 22.86 7.94
C GLY A 31 9.05 23.70 6.70
N ASP A 32 10.31 23.88 6.35
CA ASP A 32 10.72 24.55 5.13
C ASP A 32 10.99 23.52 4.02
N PHE A 33 10.14 23.55 3.00
CA PHE A 33 10.35 22.88 1.73
C PHE A 33 10.97 23.87 0.73
N ARG A 34 12.20 23.58 0.26
CA ARG A 34 12.90 24.45 -0.71
C ARG A 34 12.75 23.92 -2.12
N GLU A 35 11.94 24.60 -2.90
CA GLU A 35 11.90 24.49 -4.37
C GLU A 35 13.07 25.28 -5.01
N PRO A 36 13.53 24.96 -6.24
CA PRO A 36 12.93 24.05 -7.24
C PRO A 36 13.55 22.65 -7.32
N GLU A 37 14.50 22.31 -6.45
CA GLU A 37 15.33 21.09 -6.58
C GLU A 37 14.76 19.84 -5.89
N GLN A 38 13.55 19.91 -5.31
CA GLN A 38 13.02 18.83 -4.47
C GLN A 38 11.85 18.09 -5.11
N ASP A 39 11.99 16.76 -5.13
CA ASP A 39 11.00 15.82 -5.61
C ASP A 39 9.93 15.57 -4.52
N VAL A 40 8.67 15.57 -4.92
CA VAL A 40 7.53 15.22 -4.04
C VAL A 40 7.55 13.71 -3.69
N LEU A 41 8.28 12.88 -4.42
CA LEU A 41 8.48 11.46 -4.06
C LEU A 41 9.55 11.28 -2.99
N HIS A 42 10.57 12.15 -3.01
CA HIS A 42 11.73 12.10 -2.11
C HIS A 42 12.04 13.48 -1.50
N PRO A 43 11.10 14.09 -0.73
CA PRO A 43 11.29 15.44 -0.25
C PRO A 43 12.33 15.49 0.88
N SER A 44 13.02 16.62 1.01
CA SER A 44 13.97 16.86 2.10
C SER A 44 13.63 18.14 2.86
N ILE A 45 12.95 17.99 3.98
CA ILE A 45 12.33 19.10 4.72
C ILE A 45 13.24 19.50 5.86
N ARG A 46 13.37 20.80 6.10
CA ARG A 46 14.05 21.31 7.30
C ARG A 46 13.03 21.75 8.32
N ILE A 47 13.19 21.28 9.56
CA ILE A 47 12.30 21.64 10.66
C ILE A 47 13.10 22.08 11.86
N ALA A 48 12.62 23.12 12.53
CA ALA A 48 13.17 23.57 13.80
C ALA A 48 12.30 23.01 14.93
N SER A 49 12.90 22.29 15.87
CA SER A 49 12.22 21.78 17.06
C SER A 49 13.18 21.72 18.25
N SER A 50 12.66 22.04 19.43
CA SER A 50 13.34 21.77 20.70
C SER A 50 13.25 20.31 21.12
N GLU A 51 12.32 19.54 20.54
CA GLU A 51 12.14 18.13 20.83
C GLU A 51 13.12 17.25 20.05
N ASN A 52 13.40 16.06 20.58
CA ASN A 52 14.24 15.09 19.90
C ASN A 52 13.43 14.34 18.82
N ILE A 53 13.69 14.67 17.56
CA ILE A 53 12.97 14.09 16.42
C ILE A 53 13.51 12.71 16.03
N ALA A 54 14.67 12.31 16.54
CA ALA A 54 15.32 11.04 16.17
C ALA A 54 14.47 9.80 16.44
N GLU A 55 13.49 9.88 17.35
CA GLU A 55 12.61 8.76 17.70
C GLU A 55 11.43 8.57 16.74
N PHE A 56 11.19 9.52 15.84
CA PHE A 56 10.11 9.47 14.87
C PHE A 56 10.65 8.88 13.55
N ASN A 57 9.81 8.15 12.84
CA ASN A 57 10.19 7.46 11.60
C ASN A 57 9.17 7.62 10.46
N TYR A 58 8.09 8.37 10.71
CA TYR A 58 7.02 8.55 9.75
C TYR A 58 6.49 9.98 9.80
N VAL A 59 6.13 10.53 8.63
CA VAL A 59 5.63 11.90 8.52
C VAL A 59 4.51 12.01 7.50
N GLU A 60 3.51 12.82 7.83
CA GLU A 60 2.44 13.24 6.93
C GLU A 60 2.66 14.71 6.56
N ILE A 61 2.73 15.02 5.27
CA ILE A 61 2.85 16.39 4.76
C ILE A 61 1.50 16.80 4.19
N THR A 62 0.87 17.79 4.83
CA THR A 62 -0.53 18.14 4.59
C THR A 62 -0.73 18.73 3.18
N GLU A 63 0.17 19.58 2.73
CA GLU A 63 0.13 20.27 1.44
C GLU A 63 0.18 19.30 0.26
N PHE A 64 0.88 18.19 0.43
CA PHE A 64 0.97 17.16 -0.59
C PHE A 64 -0.16 16.13 -0.49
N GLY A 65 -0.80 16.03 0.68
CA GLY A 65 -1.75 14.95 0.98
C GLY A 65 -1.08 13.58 0.95
N ARG A 66 0.22 13.52 1.29
CA ARG A 66 1.05 12.32 1.17
C ARG A 66 1.72 11.98 2.49
N LYS A 67 1.96 10.68 2.65
CA LYS A 67 2.61 10.10 3.82
C LYS A 67 3.95 9.53 3.40
N TYR A 68 4.93 9.60 4.29
CA TYR A 68 6.32 9.28 4.00
C TYR A 68 6.93 8.51 5.16
N PHE A 69 7.79 7.55 4.82
CA PHE A 69 8.84 7.12 5.72
C PHE A 69 9.87 8.24 5.79
N MET A 70 10.48 8.45 6.96
CA MET A 70 11.48 9.50 7.10
C MET A 70 12.70 9.05 7.92
N HIS A 71 13.83 9.66 7.58
CA HIS A 71 15.10 9.49 8.25
C HIS A 71 15.58 10.85 8.78
N PRO A 72 15.33 11.15 10.06
CA PRO A 72 15.74 12.42 10.66
C PRO A 72 17.26 12.48 10.84
N THR A 73 17.86 13.58 10.39
CA THR A 73 19.27 13.91 10.60
C THR A 73 19.36 15.23 11.35
N ALA A 74 20.02 15.24 12.51
CA ALA A 74 20.30 16.47 13.25
C ALA A 74 21.34 17.30 12.49
N LEU A 75 21.03 18.58 12.20
CA LEU A 75 21.97 19.49 11.55
C LEU A 75 22.78 20.29 12.57
N ASN A 76 22.11 21.11 13.41
CA ASN A 76 22.66 21.87 14.55
C ASN A 76 21.56 22.72 15.22
N ASN A 77 21.72 23.08 16.51
CA ASN A 77 20.86 24.04 17.25
C ASN A 77 19.34 23.79 17.15
N GLY A 78 18.89 22.54 17.28
CA GLY A 78 17.47 22.19 17.17
C GLY A 78 16.92 22.22 15.74
N LEU A 79 17.79 22.41 14.73
CA LEU A 79 17.44 22.24 13.34
C LEU A 79 17.67 20.78 12.90
N TRP A 80 16.65 20.21 12.30
CA TRP A 80 16.63 18.86 11.77
C TRP A 80 16.37 18.88 10.26
N ARG A 81 16.95 17.92 9.57
CA ARG A 81 16.64 17.59 8.19
C ARG A 81 15.90 16.25 8.16
N LEU A 82 14.75 16.21 7.52
CA LEU A 82 13.99 14.99 7.28
C LEU A 82 14.17 14.62 5.83
N ASP A 83 14.91 13.53 5.57
CA ASP A 83 14.94 12.91 4.26
C ASP A 83 13.82 11.87 4.20
N CYS A 84 12.92 12.03 3.24
CA CYS A 84 11.66 11.30 3.18
C CYS A 84 11.57 10.43 1.92
N ASP A 85 10.86 9.31 2.05
CA ASP A 85 10.50 8.41 0.95
C ASP A 85 8.99 8.18 0.98
N VAL A 86 8.30 8.44 -0.13
CA VAL A 86 6.84 8.35 -0.18
C VAL A 86 6.35 6.93 0.10
N ASP A 87 5.42 6.82 1.05
CA ASP A 87 4.68 5.60 1.30
C ASP A 87 3.44 5.59 0.41
N VAL A 88 3.60 5.03 -0.79
CA VAL A 88 2.51 4.94 -1.77
C VAL A 88 1.34 4.09 -1.29
N LEU A 89 1.61 3.05 -0.48
CA LEU A 89 0.57 2.13 -0.02
C LEU A 89 -0.39 2.84 0.92
N THR A 90 0.14 3.56 1.91
CA THR A 90 -0.69 4.25 2.91
C THR A 90 -1.22 5.59 2.40
N THR A 91 -0.52 6.23 1.46
CA THR A 91 -1.00 7.44 0.77
C THR A 91 -2.25 7.14 -0.06
N TYR A 92 -2.26 6.04 -0.81
CA TYR A 92 -3.36 5.68 -1.71
C TYR A 92 -4.26 4.56 -1.14
N ALA A 93 -4.19 4.28 0.16
CA ALA A 93 -4.89 3.18 0.82
C ALA A 93 -6.39 3.13 0.46
N THR A 94 -7.10 4.25 0.54
CA THR A 94 -8.53 4.32 0.20
C THR A 94 -8.81 3.94 -1.25
N GLY A 95 -7.94 4.31 -2.19
CA GLY A 95 -8.09 3.92 -3.59
C GLY A 95 -7.82 2.43 -3.79
N ILE A 96 -6.84 1.88 -3.07
CA ILE A 96 -6.48 0.46 -3.08
C ILE A 96 -7.62 -0.38 -2.50
N ASP A 97 -8.17 0.00 -1.34
CA ASP A 97 -9.25 -0.71 -0.66
C ASP A 97 -10.53 -0.77 -1.52
N ASN A 98 -10.76 0.25 -2.34
CA ASN A 98 -11.91 0.31 -3.25
C ASN A 98 -11.63 -0.30 -4.64
N SER A 99 -10.44 -0.84 -4.88
CA SER A 99 -10.09 -1.43 -6.17
C SER A 99 -10.57 -2.88 -6.27
N GLU A 100 -11.06 -3.28 -7.46
CA GLU A 100 -11.39 -4.67 -7.76
C GLU A 100 -10.21 -5.33 -8.48
N ALA A 101 -9.70 -6.44 -7.94
CA ALA A 101 -8.59 -7.17 -8.52
C ALA A 101 -8.81 -8.69 -8.46
N LEU A 102 -8.23 -9.41 -9.43
CA LEU A 102 -8.22 -10.85 -9.43
C LEU A 102 -7.12 -11.36 -8.47
N VAL A 103 -7.53 -11.88 -7.33
CA VAL A 103 -6.62 -12.37 -6.27
C VAL A 103 -6.05 -13.73 -6.65
N LYS A 104 -4.74 -13.81 -6.90
CA LYS A 104 -4.06 -15.07 -7.24
C LYS A 104 -3.78 -15.96 -6.03
N ARG A 105 -3.30 -15.37 -4.94
CA ARG A 105 -2.96 -16.06 -3.69
C ARG A 105 -3.38 -15.20 -2.52
N THR A 106 -3.89 -15.84 -1.47
CA THR A 106 -4.29 -15.20 -0.21
C THR A 106 -3.93 -16.14 0.93
N ALA A 107 -3.64 -15.57 2.11
CA ALA A 107 -3.47 -16.34 3.33
C ALA A 107 -4.82 -16.65 4.01
N GLU A 108 -5.89 -15.97 3.60
CA GLU A 108 -7.24 -16.22 4.10
C GLU A 108 -7.89 -17.35 3.32
N ASN A 109 -8.17 -18.47 4.00
CA ASN A 109 -8.74 -19.68 3.40
C ASN A 109 -10.07 -19.43 2.68
N ASP A 110 -10.86 -18.45 3.14
CA ASP A 110 -12.19 -18.16 2.62
C ASP A 110 -12.18 -17.29 1.34
N MET A 111 -11.01 -16.77 0.95
CA MET A 111 -10.84 -15.95 -0.26
C MET A 111 -10.05 -16.66 -1.37
N ILE A 112 -9.83 -17.97 -1.24
CA ILE A 112 -9.12 -18.77 -2.24
C ILE A 112 -9.96 -18.88 -3.52
N ASN A 113 -9.39 -18.45 -4.64
CA ASN A 113 -10.01 -18.61 -5.96
C ASN A 113 -9.51 -19.91 -6.62
N TYR A 114 -10.29 -20.98 -6.49
CA TYR A 114 -10.01 -22.29 -7.08
C TYR A 114 -9.95 -22.32 -8.62
N TYR A 115 -10.41 -21.26 -9.30
CA TYR A 115 -10.38 -21.18 -10.76
C TYR A 115 -9.06 -20.61 -11.30
N ILE A 116 -8.21 -20.07 -10.42
CA ILE A 116 -6.89 -19.58 -10.81
C ILE A 116 -5.90 -20.70 -10.55
N ASN A 117 -5.32 -21.22 -11.62
CA ASN A 117 -4.23 -22.18 -11.51
C ASN A 117 -2.99 -21.47 -10.95
N ASP A 118 -2.74 -21.65 -9.66
CA ASP A 118 -1.45 -21.37 -9.05
C ASP A 118 -0.62 -22.65 -9.17
N GLY A 119 0.44 -22.63 -9.99
CA GLY A 119 1.26 -23.81 -10.34
C GLY A 119 2.01 -24.48 -9.18
N VAL A 120 1.61 -24.16 -7.94
CA VAL A 120 2.01 -24.79 -6.68
C VAL A 120 1.08 -25.95 -6.31
N PHE A 121 -0.16 -25.99 -6.85
CA PHE A 121 -1.05 -27.14 -6.70
C PHE A 121 -0.66 -28.25 -7.68
N TYR A 122 -0.49 -29.48 -7.18
CA TYR A 122 -0.42 -30.66 -8.04
C TYR A 122 -1.72 -30.72 -8.87
N THR A 123 -1.60 -30.66 -10.19
CA THR A 123 -2.72 -30.94 -11.07
C THR A 123 -2.98 -32.44 -11.00
N GLU A 124 -4.01 -32.86 -10.26
CA GLU A 124 -4.53 -34.22 -10.43
C GLU A 124 -5.07 -34.35 -11.86
N GLN A 125 -4.37 -35.12 -12.69
CA GLN A 125 -4.86 -35.52 -14.00
C GLN A 125 -5.94 -36.59 -13.82
N ARG A 126 -7.18 -36.15 -13.61
CA ARG A 126 -8.37 -36.98 -13.79
C ARG A 126 -9.12 -36.51 -15.01
N GLU A 127 -9.37 -37.42 -15.94
CA GLU A 127 -10.25 -37.18 -17.08
C GLU A 127 -11.69 -37.07 -16.55
N ARG A 128 -12.08 -35.88 -16.11
CA ARG A 128 -13.45 -35.61 -15.71
C ARG A 128 -13.88 -34.26 -16.29
N VAL A 129 -14.46 -34.34 -17.48
CA VAL A 129 -15.10 -33.19 -18.13
C VAL A 129 -16.28 -32.74 -17.26
N THR A 130 -16.14 -31.59 -16.60
CA THR A 130 -17.22 -30.98 -15.83
C THR A 130 -17.53 -29.62 -16.44
N TYR A 131 -18.78 -29.43 -16.84
CA TYR A 131 -19.28 -28.16 -17.35
C TYR A 131 -19.80 -27.33 -16.17
N THR A 132 -19.34 -26.10 -16.02
CA THR A 132 -19.94 -25.13 -15.08
C THR A 132 -20.19 -23.80 -15.78
N THR A 133 -21.27 -23.13 -15.40
CA THR A 133 -21.61 -21.78 -15.89
C THR A 133 -21.09 -20.76 -14.89
N PHE A 134 -20.54 -19.65 -15.38
CA PHE A 134 -20.16 -18.53 -14.52
C PHE A 134 -21.34 -18.10 -13.65
N LYS A 135 -21.12 -17.92 -12.35
CA LYS A 135 -22.12 -17.38 -11.44
C LYS A 135 -21.71 -15.99 -10.96
N LYS A 136 -22.63 -15.02 -11.00
CA LYS A 136 -22.50 -13.72 -10.35
C LYS A 136 -23.57 -13.66 -9.27
N ASN A 137 -23.17 -13.44 -8.02
CA ASN A 137 -24.08 -13.41 -6.86
C ASN A 137 -24.98 -14.66 -6.73
N GLY A 138 -24.46 -15.84 -7.05
CA GLY A 138 -25.19 -17.11 -6.97
C GLY A 138 -26.05 -17.46 -8.20
N GLU A 139 -26.24 -16.51 -9.13
CA GLU A 139 -27.03 -16.71 -10.35
C GLU A 139 -26.14 -16.99 -11.56
N ALA A 140 -26.54 -17.95 -12.40
CA ALA A 140 -25.82 -18.29 -13.62
C ALA A 140 -25.88 -17.14 -14.64
N VAL A 141 -24.71 -16.63 -15.03
CA VAL A 141 -24.56 -15.60 -16.06
C VAL A 141 -24.77 -16.25 -17.42
N LYS A 142 -25.88 -15.92 -18.07
CA LYS A 142 -26.16 -16.30 -19.45
C LYS A 142 -25.53 -15.28 -20.40
N PHE A 143 -24.44 -15.64 -21.06
CA PHE A 143 -23.99 -14.89 -22.23
C PHE A 143 -24.86 -15.27 -23.43
N GLY A 144 -25.42 -14.28 -24.13
CA GLY A 144 -26.14 -14.48 -25.39
C GLY A 144 -25.17 -15.13 -26.38
N THR A 145 -25.50 -16.37 -26.78
CA THR A 145 -24.60 -17.35 -27.42
C THR A 145 -23.63 -18.01 -26.43
N PRO A 146 -23.71 -19.33 -26.19
CA PRO A 146 -22.87 -20.02 -25.22
C PRO A 146 -21.41 -20.04 -25.72
N SER A 147 -20.58 -19.16 -25.19
CA SER A 147 -19.13 -19.21 -25.30
C SER A 147 -18.60 -20.17 -24.23
N TYR A 148 -18.18 -21.36 -24.67
CA TYR A 148 -17.47 -22.34 -23.87
C TYR A 148 -15.98 -22.22 -24.16
N TYR A 149 -15.12 -22.40 -23.16
CA TYR A 149 -13.70 -22.66 -23.39
C TYR A 149 -13.48 -24.17 -23.29
N MET A 150 -12.97 -24.78 -24.37
CA MET A 150 -12.53 -26.16 -24.39
C MET A 150 -11.05 -26.17 -24.01
N ILE A 151 -10.71 -26.76 -22.86
CA ILE A 151 -9.32 -27.01 -22.49
C ILE A 151 -9.04 -28.47 -22.79
N VAL A 152 -8.28 -28.72 -23.86
CA VAL A 152 -7.75 -30.04 -24.19
C VAL A 152 -6.33 -30.11 -23.63
N ALA A 153 -6.11 -30.99 -22.66
CA ALA A 153 -4.77 -31.37 -22.26
C ALA A 153 -4.30 -32.47 -23.22
N GLY A 154 -3.48 -32.10 -24.22
CA GLY A 154 -2.87 -33.04 -25.15
C GLY A 154 -1.69 -33.77 -24.51
N GLY A 155 -1.65 -35.09 -24.66
CA GLY A 155 -0.44 -35.91 -24.49
C GLY A 155 0.35 -36.00 -25.79
#